data_AF-A0A950SJC1-F1
#
_entry.id   AF-A0A950SJC1-F1
#
_cell.length_a   1.000
_cell.length_b   1.000
_cell.length_c   1.000
_cell.angle_alpha   90.00
_cell.angle_beta   90.00
_cell.angle_gamma   90.00
#
_symmetry.space_group_name_H-M   'P 1'
#
loop_
_entity.id
_entity.type
_entity.pdbx_description
1 polymer ?
#
loop_
_entity_poly.entity_id
_entity_poly.type
_entity_poly.pdbx_seq_one_letter_code
_entity_poly.pdbx_strand_id
1 'polypeptide(L)'
;MLGPWGRRVARQITRTIHTLKNRKTRGWRAVPGTWAAANVTPLLKSAKGDAHLSEIVAELARRLGRTLAWLDEGPAVLDDRDFVSAFQYSLSWLAYQGDITARSSALRAYCDITATLAVFDLLANEIAKEFGIGDVAATLADAAGSWREPLIIAGRRALAAGDYDEAIKYARRALNIVSACPESQRLMIDALRSRQTAGSVIDPMAQAGLADLRGRFCPRPFEVLVSTQSTGWNAATNTTEQIMGASYLCDCAAWLPFIAGNVVEADSPDDVWNSSGAEEIRRSILDGDYSYCSRTLCPMIANGNLPRTDEVTEPRLRRIIDQHQTILDDGPRLIALGHDSSCNLACPSCRVGIVMADKAQNERLDRARDTVILPLLRGREVGLHLTAWGDPFASKHYRSILEALRDEDFNGVQLSILTNGLALTKSVWETMPHLREKIVELRVSVDAATKETYEDVRRPGRWEVIYENLRVMGEISSAGTFLRNRANRNTIPGTDDAISFSLAFVVQSANFREMPAFVKLAEEVNADSVIFQRYYSFGHEESDVFSAKDVAAVAHPEHPALQVILANPIMRSPRVNQTFIAQLAGESPS
;
A
#
# COMPACT_ATOMS: atom_id res chain seq x y z
N MET A 1 36.44 11.02 28.99
CA MET A 1 35.45 10.44 28.06
C MET A 1 34.64 11.57 27.45
N LEU A 2 34.77 11.84 26.15
CA LEU A 2 33.99 12.88 25.48
C LEU A 2 32.56 12.38 25.27
N GLY A 3 31.57 13.22 25.60
CA GLY A 3 30.15 12.95 25.33
C GLY A 3 29.85 12.86 23.82
N PRO A 4 28.62 12.46 23.42
CA PRO A 4 28.22 12.29 22.01
C PRO A 4 28.53 13.49 21.11
N TRP A 5 28.36 14.70 21.65
CA TRP A 5 28.67 15.97 20.97
C TRP A 5 30.19 16.21 20.83
N GLY A 6 30.97 15.88 21.85
CA GLY A 6 32.43 15.97 21.81
C GLY A 6 33.07 14.98 20.85
N ARG A 7 32.46 13.79 20.65
CA ARG A 7 32.86 12.85 19.59
C ARG A 7 32.55 13.37 18.18
N ARG A 8 31.42 14.05 17.97
CA ARG A 8 31.07 14.70 16.68
C ARG A 8 32.06 15.81 16.30
N VAL A 9 32.39 16.71 17.24
CA VAL A 9 33.30 17.83 16.98
C VAL A 9 34.75 17.35 16.79
N ALA A 10 35.20 16.38 17.59
CA ALA A 10 36.52 15.77 17.40
C ALA A 10 36.63 15.04 16.05
N ARG A 11 35.61 14.27 15.64
CA ARG A 11 35.55 13.64 14.30
C ARG A 11 35.61 14.67 13.18
N GLN A 12 34.95 15.83 13.32
CA GLN A 12 34.92 16.88 12.30
C GLN A 12 36.28 17.60 12.12
N ILE A 13 37.07 17.73 13.21
CA ILE A 13 38.42 18.31 13.16
C ILE A 13 39.44 17.33 12.57
N THR A 14 39.38 16.04 12.95
CA THR A 14 40.24 14.99 12.36
C THR A 14 39.96 14.79 10.87
N ARG A 15 38.70 14.92 10.44
CA ARG A 15 38.27 14.87 9.03
C ARG A 15 38.90 15.95 8.15
N THR A 16 39.14 17.15 8.67
CA THR A 16 39.74 18.26 7.92
C THR A 16 41.26 18.10 7.74
N ILE A 17 41.93 17.38 8.64
CA ILE A 17 43.39 17.18 8.61
C ILE A 17 43.77 15.96 7.77
N HIS A 18 42.96 14.88 7.75
CA HIS A 18 43.21 13.71 6.89
C HIS A 18 42.84 13.94 5.42
N THR A 19 41.92 14.88 5.14
CA THR A 19 41.41 15.16 3.79
C THR A 19 42.45 15.75 2.82
N LEU A 20 43.56 16.30 3.34
CA LEU A 20 44.61 16.94 2.54
C LEU A 20 45.79 16.03 2.18
N LYS A 21 46.00 14.91 2.89
CA LYS A 21 47.18 14.04 2.67
C LYS A 21 46.97 12.88 1.67
N ASN A 22 45.74 12.47 1.40
CA ASN A 22 45.43 11.24 0.63
C ASN A 22 44.58 11.46 -0.64
N ARG A 23 44.82 12.54 -1.39
CA ARG A 23 44.11 12.78 -2.67
C ARG A 23 44.38 11.71 -3.75
N LYS A 24 45.51 10.99 -3.68
CA LYS A 24 45.91 9.96 -4.66
C LYS A 24 45.30 8.57 -4.42
N THR A 25 44.81 8.28 -3.20
CA THR A 25 44.25 6.95 -2.85
C THR A 25 42.73 6.86 -3.04
N ARG A 26 42.06 7.99 -3.30
CA ARG A 26 40.59 8.08 -3.37
C ARG A 26 39.95 7.54 -4.66
N GLY A 27 40.75 7.04 -5.62
CA GLY A 27 40.28 6.41 -6.85
C GLY A 27 39.05 7.07 -7.47
N TRP A 28 37.96 6.31 -7.58
CA TRP A 28 36.67 6.73 -8.12
C TRP A 28 35.93 7.77 -7.26
N ARG A 29 36.19 7.81 -5.95
CA ARG A 29 35.56 8.75 -4.98
C ARG A 29 36.21 10.12 -4.97
N ALA A 30 37.35 10.31 -5.64
CA ALA A 30 38.01 11.61 -5.79
C ALA A 30 37.25 12.55 -6.75
N VAL A 31 36.52 11.98 -7.70
CA VAL A 31 35.78 12.67 -8.76
C VAL A 31 34.36 12.12 -8.88
N PRO A 32 33.55 12.21 -7.80
CA PRO A 32 32.27 11.49 -7.72
C PRO A 32 31.29 11.90 -8.84
N GLY A 33 31.31 13.16 -9.29
CA GLY A 33 30.48 13.63 -10.39
C GLY A 33 30.83 12.98 -11.73
N THR A 34 32.12 12.99 -12.11
CA THR A 34 32.59 12.34 -13.35
C THR A 34 32.39 10.83 -13.30
N TRP A 35 32.66 10.20 -12.15
CA TRP A 35 32.43 8.77 -11.98
C TRP A 35 30.95 8.40 -12.09
N ALA A 36 30.05 9.14 -11.44
CA ALA A 36 28.63 8.87 -11.49
C ALA A 36 28.07 9.09 -12.91
N ALA A 37 28.50 10.14 -13.59
CA ALA A 37 28.11 10.38 -14.98
C ALA A 37 28.48 9.18 -15.89
N ALA A 38 29.66 8.59 -15.70
CA ALA A 38 30.14 7.47 -16.50
C ALA A 38 29.55 6.10 -16.11
N ASN A 39 29.31 5.86 -14.83
CA ASN A 39 28.97 4.51 -14.32
C ASN A 39 27.53 4.38 -13.82
N VAL A 40 26.91 5.47 -13.32
CA VAL A 40 25.53 5.45 -12.81
C VAL A 40 24.53 5.77 -13.92
N THR A 41 24.79 6.77 -14.77
CA THR A 41 23.87 7.14 -15.87
C THR A 41 23.46 5.96 -16.77
N PRO A 42 24.37 5.04 -17.16
CA PRO A 42 23.98 3.89 -17.98
C PRO A 42 23.00 2.93 -17.29
N LEU A 43 22.97 2.90 -15.95
CA LEU A 43 22.12 2.00 -15.17
C LEU A 43 20.67 2.50 -15.07
N LEU A 44 20.44 3.78 -15.28
CA LEU A 44 19.19 4.46 -14.98
C LEU A 44 18.52 5.03 -16.23
N LYS A 45 17.23 5.31 -16.13
CA LYS A 45 16.44 6.09 -17.11
C LYS A 45 15.48 7.04 -16.40
N SER A 46 15.09 8.13 -17.08
CA SER A 46 14.09 9.09 -16.61
C SER A 46 12.92 9.20 -17.58
N ALA A 47 11.70 9.26 -17.06
CA ALA A 47 10.52 9.61 -17.85
C ALA A 47 10.53 11.07 -18.36
N LYS A 48 11.36 11.94 -17.77
CA LYS A 48 11.55 13.35 -18.17
C LYS A 48 12.74 13.57 -19.10
N GLY A 49 13.39 12.50 -19.56
CA GLY A 49 14.51 12.54 -20.51
C GLY A 49 15.91 12.70 -19.90
N ASP A 50 16.92 12.64 -20.76
CA ASP A 50 18.33 12.49 -20.36
C ASP A 50 18.93 13.71 -19.65
N ALA A 51 18.45 14.92 -19.96
CA ALA A 51 18.88 16.15 -19.29
C ALA A 51 18.52 16.11 -17.80
N HIS A 52 17.27 15.75 -17.49
CA HIS A 52 16.82 15.61 -16.12
C HIS A 52 17.53 14.47 -15.39
N LEU A 53 17.74 13.33 -16.07
CA LEU A 53 18.54 12.24 -15.52
C LEU A 53 19.95 12.70 -15.11
N SER A 54 20.60 13.51 -15.95
CA SER A 54 21.94 14.04 -15.68
C SER A 54 21.98 14.93 -14.42
N GLU A 55 20.95 15.75 -14.22
CA GLU A 55 20.80 16.56 -12.99
C GLU A 55 20.66 15.69 -11.74
N ILE A 56 19.80 14.67 -11.82
CA ILE A 56 19.60 13.73 -10.71
C ILE A 56 20.88 12.96 -10.38
N VAL A 57 21.61 12.49 -11.38
CA VAL A 57 22.89 11.77 -11.19
C VAL A 57 23.95 12.69 -10.57
N ALA A 58 24.03 13.96 -11.00
CA ALA A 58 24.96 14.93 -10.41
C ALA A 58 24.63 15.22 -8.93
N GLU A 59 23.36 15.37 -8.60
CA GLU A 59 22.92 15.58 -7.22
C GLU A 59 23.13 14.33 -6.35
N LEU A 60 22.88 13.13 -6.87
CA LEU A 60 23.21 11.87 -6.21
C LEU A 60 24.71 11.79 -5.89
N ALA A 61 25.57 12.11 -6.87
CA ALA A 61 27.01 12.12 -6.70
C ALA A 61 27.46 13.09 -5.60
N ARG A 62 26.83 14.27 -5.51
CA ARG A 62 27.08 15.26 -4.46
C ARG A 62 26.68 14.75 -3.08
N ARG A 63 25.53 14.06 -2.97
CA ARG A 63 25.05 13.44 -1.72
C ARG A 63 25.99 12.32 -1.28
N LEU A 64 26.27 11.38 -2.17
CA LEU A 64 27.17 10.26 -1.91
C LEU A 64 28.58 10.70 -1.58
N GLY A 65 29.13 11.70 -2.28
CA GLY A 65 30.50 12.18 -2.04
C GLY A 65 30.77 12.63 -0.61
N ARG A 66 29.77 13.19 0.09
CA ARG A 66 29.88 13.58 1.50
C ARG A 66 30.00 12.37 2.43
N THR A 67 29.23 11.33 2.15
CA THR A 67 29.16 10.12 2.98
C THR A 67 30.32 9.20 2.68
N LEU A 68 30.61 8.97 1.40
CA LEU A 68 31.72 8.16 0.94
C LEU A 68 33.09 8.70 1.39
N ALA A 69 33.23 9.98 1.71
CA ALA A 69 34.45 10.52 2.31
C ALA A 69 34.80 9.89 3.67
N TRP A 70 33.84 9.30 4.39
CA TRP A 70 34.07 8.68 5.69
C TRP A 70 34.91 7.40 5.60
N LEU A 71 34.92 6.74 4.44
CA LEU A 71 35.77 5.58 4.17
C LEU A 71 37.28 5.93 4.18
N ASP A 72 37.66 7.22 4.22
CA ASP A 72 39.04 7.63 4.50
C ASP A 72 39.51 7.20 5.91
N GLU A 73 38.57 6.92 6.82
CA GLU A 73 38.83 6.39 8.17
C GLU A 73 39.13 4.86 8.14
N GLY A 74 39.03 4.21 6.97
CA GLY A 74 39.28 2.79 6.75
C GLY A 74 38.01 1.93 6.67
N PRO A 75 38.12 0.63 6.36
CA PRO A 75 36.98 -0.24 6.09
C PRO A 75 36.10 -0.52 7.32
N ALA A 76 36.62 -0.31 8.54
CA ALA A 76 35.87 -0.49 9.79
C ALA A 76 34.65 0.44 9.91
N VAL A 77 34.56 1.52 9.12
CA VAL A 77 33.36 2.38 9.12
C VAL A 77 32.13 1.69 8.53
N LEU A 78 32.30 0.59 7.79
CA LEU A 78 31.17 -0.18 7.27
C LEU A 78 30.33 -0.81 8.40
N ASP A 79 30.93 -1.00 9.58
CA ASP A 79 30.24 -1.46 10.80
C ASP A 79 29.69 -0.31 11.66
N ASP A 80 30.02 0.96 11.33
CA ASP A 80 29.58 2.13 12.08
C ASP A 80 28.14 2.52 11.68
N ARG A 81 27.22 2.48 12.65
CA ARG A 81 25.79 2.80 12.44
C ARG A 81 25.53 4.21 11.90
N ASP A 82 26.35 5.20 12.28
CA ASP A 82 26.20 6.57 11.78
C ASP A 82 26.55 6.62 10.28
N PHE A 83 27.60 5.90 9.87
CA PHE A 83 27.99 5.79 8.46
C PHE A 83 26.90 5.08 7.66
N VAL A 84 26.47 3.91 8.12
CA VAL A 84 25.43 3.11 7.46
C VAL A 84 24.15 3.91 7.27
N SER A 85 23.70 4.61 8.32
CA SER A 85 22.51 5.46 8.26
C SER A 85 22.67 6.64 7.29
N ALA A 86 23.83 7.30 7.29
CA ALA A 86 24.12 8.38 6.34
C ALA A 86 24.19 7.87 4.90
N PHE A 87 24.69 6.67 4.69
CA PHE A 87 24.82 6.06 3.36
C PHE A 87 23.45 5.67 2.83
N GLN A 88 22.66 4.96 3.63
CA GLN A 88 21.26 4.69 3.32
C GLN A 88 20.51 5.98 2.98
N TYR A 89 20.57 7.02 3.82
CA TYR A 89 19.87 8.28 3.56
C TYR A 89 20.31 8.95 2.25
N SER A 90 21.61 8.94 1.96
CA SER A 90 22.16 9.53 0.73
C SER A 90 21.67 8.82 -0.53
N LEU A 91 21.58 7.49 -0.47
CA LEU A 91 21.15 6.66 -1.59
C LEU A 91 19.63 6.64 -1.74
N SER A 92 18.88 6.45 -0.65
CA SER A 92 17.41 6.35 -0.65
C SER A 92 16.73 7.59 -1.24
N TRP A 93 17.39 8.75 -1.23
CA TRP A 93 16.94 9.95 -1.95
C TRP A 93 16.59 9.66 -3.42
N LEU A 94 17.36 8.79 -4.09
CA LEU A 94 17.12 8.41 -5.48
C LEU A 94 15.82 7.61 -5.64
N ALA A 95 15.46 6.75 -4.67
CA ALA A 95 14.22 5.98 -4.72
C ALA A 95 12.97 6.87 -4.68
N TYR A 96 13.08 8.10 -4.17
CA TYR A 96 11.97 9.06 -4.17
C TYR A 96 11.88 9.93 -5.44
N GLN A 97 12.82 9.79 -6.38
CA GLN A 97 12.71 10.44 -7.69
C GLN A 97 11.72 9.63 -8.53
N GLY A 98 10.45 10.05 -8.52
CA GLY A 98 9.33 9.29 -9.05
C GLY A 98 9.41 8.97 -10.55
N ASP A 99 10.18 9.74 -11.30
CA ASP A 99 10.41 9.56 -12.73
C ASP A 99 11.68 8.76 -13.06
N ILE A 100 12.47 8.35 -12.06
CA ILE A 100 13.72 7.61 -12.23
C ILE A 100 13.52 6.12 -11.88
N THR A 101 14.01 5.24 -12.74
CA THR A 101 14.05 3.79 -12.48
C THR A 101 15.27 3.15 -13.13
N ALA A 102 15.52 1.87 -12.86
CA ALA A 102 16.56 1.12 -13.55
C ALA A 102 16.21 0.95 -15.03
N ARG A 103 17.23 0.95 -15.90
CA ARG A 103 17.04 0.90 -17.36
C ARG A 103 16.27 -0.35 -17.81
N SER A 104 16.47 -1.47 -17.12
CA SER A 104 15.81 -2.75 -17.38
C SER A 104 14.34 -2.81 -16.93
N SER A 105 13.87 -1.89 -16.09
CA SER A 105 12.52 -1.91 -15.55
C SER A 105 11.53 -1.31 -16.54
N ALA A 106 10.48 -2.03 -16.92
CA ALA A 106 9.42 -1.47 -17.77
C ALA A 106 8.55 -0.47 -17.00
N LEU A 107 8.07 -0.89 -15.82
CA LEU A 107 7.21 -0.10 -14.93
C LEU A 107 7.87 0.18 -13.58
N ARG A 108 7.31 1.14 -12.85
CA ARG A 108 7.78 1.51 -11.50
C ARG A 108 6.72 1.18 -10.45
N ALA A 109 7.12 0.46 -9.41
CA ALA A 109 6.31 0.22 -8.24
C ALA A 109 6.31 1.40 -7.26
N TYR A 110 5.29 1.55 -6.43
CA TYR A 110 5.25 2.61 -5.42
C TYR A 110 6.36 2.49 -4.37
N CYS A 111 6.86 1.27 -4.15
CA CYS A 111 7.96 0.95 -3.24
C CYS A 111 9.25 0.55 -3.99
N ASP A 112 9.37 0.98 -5.25
CA ASP A 112 10.49 0.67 -6.14
C ASP A 112 11.84 1.09 -5.56
N ILE A 113 12.80 0.19 -5.67
CA ILE A 113 14.21 0.40 -5.30
C ILE A 113 15.14 -0.13 -6.40
N THR A 114 14.64 -0.39 -7.62
CA THR A 114 15.48 -0.93 -8.70
C THR A 114 16.64 0.01 -9.05
N ALA A 115 16.38 1.32 -9.09
CA ALA A 115 17.42 2.33 -9.31
C ALA A 115 18.46 2.35 -8.18
N THR A 116 18.04 2.39 -6.92
CA THR A 116 18.97 2.40 -5.77
C THR A 116 19.74 1.09 -5.65
N LEU A 117 19.12 -0.06 -5.94
CA LEU A 117 19.79 -1.35 -5.97
C LEU A 117 20.90 -1.41 -7.02
N ALA A 118 20.64 -0.94 -8.24
CA ALA A 118 21.64 -0.94 -9.32
C ALA A 118 22.85 -0.07 -8.93
N VAL A 119 22.59 1.12 -8.36
CA VAL A 119 23.66 2.01 -7.88
C VAL A 119 24.38 1.42 -6.67
N PHE A 120 23.65 0.82 -5.73
CA PHE A 120 24.24 0.22 -4.54
C PHE A 120 25.18 -0.93 -4.88
N ASP A 121 24.79 -1.84 -5.78
CA ASP A 121 25.64 -2.97 -6.18
C ASP A 121 26.95 -2.47 -6.83
N LEU A 122 26.85 -1.45 -7.70
CA LEU A 122 28.03 -0.78 -8.25
C LEU A 122 28.93 -0.21 -7.15
N LEU A 123 28.36 0.55 -6.20
CA LEU A 123 29.11 1.13 -5.08
C LEU A 123 29.75 0.06 -4.18
N ALA A 124 29.02 -1.00 -3.86
CA ALA A 124 29.50 -2.11 -3.04
C ALA A 124 30.68 -2.81 -3.71
N ASN A 125 30.65 -2.99 -5.03
CA ASN A 125 31.74 -3.57 -5.81
C ASN A 125 32.97 -2.66 -5.84
N GLU A 126 32.79 -1.36 -5.98
CA GLU A 126 33.90 -0.40 -5.94
C GLU A 126 34.56 -0.33 -4.55
N ILE A 127 33.76 -0.34 -3.47
CA ILE A 127 34.28 -0.39 -2.10
C ILE A 127 35.02 -1.72 -1.84
N ALA A 128 34.46 -2.83 -2.29
CA ALA A 128 35.07 -4.16 -2.16
C ALA A 128 36.46 -4.20 -2.81
N LYS A 129 36.57 -3.68 -4.05
CA LYS A 129 37.85 -3.58 -4.78
C LYS A 129 38.86 -2.68 -4.08
N GLU A 130 38.42 -1.53 -3.57
CA GLU A 130 39.30 -0.56 -2.94
C GLU A 130 39.93 -1.09 -1.64
N PHE A 131 39.16 -1.81 -0.83
CA PHE A 131 39.60 -2.29 0.48
C PHE A 131 39.94 -3.77 0.54
N GLY A 132 39.80 -4.51 -0.57
CA GLY A 132 40.01 -5.96 -0.61
C GLY A 132 39.02 -6.74 0.26
N ILE A 133 37.77 -6.25 0.37
CA ILE A 133 36.70 -6.88 1.16
C ILE A 133 35.94 -7.87 0.27
N GLY A 134 35.62 -9.05 0.80
CA GLY A 134 34.85 -10.07 0.08
C GLY A 134 33.44 -9.60 -0.28
N ASP A 135 32.58 -9.35 0.72
CA ASP A 135 31.19 -8.95 0.51
C ASP A 135 30.79 -7.74 1.38
N VAL A 136 30.94 -6.55 0.81
CA VAL A 136 30.50 -5.29 1.43
C VAL A 136 28.99 -5.26 1.68
N ALA A 137 28.19 -5.91 0.84
CA ALA A 137 26.73 -5.92 1.00
C ALA A 137 26.34 -6.74 2.24
N ALA A 138 26.99 -7.88 2.49
CA ALA A 138 26.78 -8.67 3.69
C ALA A 138 27.17 -7.90 4.97
N THR A 139 28.34 -7.24 4.98
CA THR A 139 28.76 -6.39 6.11
C THR A 139 27.74 -5.29 6.41
N LEU A 140 27.31 -4.55 5.38
CA LEU A 140 26.32 -3.49 5.54
C LEU A 140 24.93 -4.04 5.92
N ALA A 141 24.56 -5.23 5.45
CA ALA A 141 23.31 -5.88 5.80
C ALA A 141 23.26 -6.26 7.28
N ASP A 142 24.38 -6.62 7.91
CA ASP A 142 24.43 -6.95 9.33
C ASP A 142 24.53 -5.71 10.22
N ALA A 143 25.21 -4.67 9.75
CA ALA A 143 25.28 -3.38 10.44
C ALA A 143 23.95 -2.59 10.35
N ALA A 144 23.18 -2.77 9.27
CA ALA A 144 21.91 -2.09 9.04
C ALA A 144 20.71 -2.82 9.65
N GLY A 145 19.88 -2.09 10.41
CA GLY A 145 18.64 -2.65 10.96
C GLY A 145 17.54 -2.87 9.92
N SER A 146 17.37 -1.94 8.97
CA SER A 146 16.22 -1.90 8.05
C SER A 146 16.56 -1.40 6.64
N TRP A 147 17.78 -1.66 6.16
CA TRP A 147 18.23 -1.25 4.82
C TRP A 147 18.07 -2.38 3.79
N ARG A 148 17.16 -2.21 2.82
CA ARG A 148 16.79 -3.24 1.85
C ARG A 148 17.88 -3.55 0.82
N GLU A 149 18.60 -2.54 0.34
CA GLU A 149 19.58 -2.70 -0.75
C GLU A 149 20.73 -3.66 -0.39
N PRO A 150 21.41 -3.53 0.77
CA PRO A 150 22.41 -4.50 1.22
C PRO A 150 21.84 -5.92 1.36
N LEU A 151 20.65 -6.07 1.95
CA LEU A 151 20.02 -7.38 2.12
C LEU A 151 19.80 -8.07 0.77
N ILE A 152 19.26 -7.35 -0.21
CA ILE A 152 18.95 -7.92 -1.53
C ILE A 152 20.23 -8.27 -2.28
N ILE A 153 21.25 -7.41 -2.25
CA ILE A 153 22.52 -7.69 -2.95
C ILE A 153 23.29 -8.82 -2.28
N ALA A 154 23.38 -8.87 -0.95
CA ALA A 154 23.97 -9.99 -0.22
C ALA A 154 23.23 -11.30 -0.53
N GLY A 155 21.90 -11.27 -0.52
CA GLY A 155 21.08 -12.43 -0.87
C GLY A 155 21.28 -12.92 -2.31
N ARG A 156 21.43 -12.01 -3.29
CA ARG A 156 21.76 -12.37 -4.68
C ARG A 156 23.14 -13.02 -4.80
N ARG A 157 24.13 -12.53 -4.04
CA ARG A 157 25.47 -13.12 -4.00
C ARG A 157 25.47 -14.50 -3.37
N ALA A 158 24.75 -14.68 -2.26
CA ALA A 158 24.53 -15.99 -1.63
C ALA A 158 23.86 -16.96 -2.61
N LEU A 159 22.81 -16.52 -3.29
CA LEU A 159 22.12 -17.33 -4.31
C LEU A 159 23.07 -17.74 -5.45
N ALA A 160 23.87 -16.81 -5.97
CA ALA A 160 24.86 -17.10 -7.01
C ALA A 160 25.96 -18.06 -6.55
N ALA A 161 26.27 -18.08 -5.25
CA ALA A 161 27.19 -19.04 -4.63
C ALA A 161 26.56 -20.41 -4.32
N GLY A 162 25.25 -20.58 -4.56
CA GLY A 162 24.51 -21.80 -4.26
C GLY A 162 24.05 -21.92 -2.80
N ASP A 163 24.17 -20.86 -2.00
CA ASP A 163 23.68 -20.79 -0.62
C ASP A 163 22.23 -20.29 -0.60
N TYR A 164 21.30 -21.21 -0.87
CA TYR A 164 19.88 -20.89 -0.98
C TYR A 164 19.25 -20.49 0.35
N ASP A 165 19.70 -21.07 1.46
CA ASP A 165 19.13 -20.80 2.78
C ASP A 165 19.52 -19.40 3.26
N GLU A 166 20.77 -18.98 3.05
CA GLU A 166 21.19 -17.63 3.37
C GLU A 166 20.52 -16.60 2.45
N ALA A 167 20.34 -16.92 1.15
CA ALA A 167 19.56 -16.09 0.23
C ALA A 167 18.10 -15.91 0.69
N ILE A 168 17.43 -16.98 1.12
CA ILE A 168 16.07 -16.94 1.68
C ILE A 168 16.04 -16.09 2.96
N LYS A 169 17.03 -16.22 3.84
CA LYS A 169 17.12 -15.43 5.08
C LYS A 169 17.22 -13.93 4.78
N TYR A 170 18.08 -13.53 3.84
CA TYR A 170 18.15 -12.14 3.39
C TYR A 170 16.85 -11.67 2.76
N ALA A 171 16.22 -12.49 1.92
CA ALA A 171 14.93 -12.16 1.30
C ALA A 171 13.81 -11.95 2.34
N ARG A 172 13.73 -12.81 3.37
CA ARG A 172 12.77 -12.65 4.48
C ARG A 172 13.02 -11.35 5.23
N ARG A 173 14.27 -11.04 5.58
CA ARG A 173 14.63 -9.77 6.23
C ARG A 173 14.20 -8.58 5.38
N ALA A 174 14.42 -8.63 4.06
CA ALA A 174 14.04 -7.55 3.16
C ALA A 174 12.51 -7.38 3.02
N LEU A 175 11.76 -8.49 2.97
CA LEU A 175 10.29 -8.51 2.92
C LEU A 175 9.65 -8.04 4.24
N ASN A 176 10.30 -8.28 5.38
CA ASN A 176 9.83 -7.76 6.67
C ASN A 176 9.92 -6.23 6.76
N ILE A 177 10.77 -5.59 5.95
CA ILE A 177 10.85 -4.12 5.88
C ILE A 177 9.74 -3.58 4.98
N VAL A 178 9.61 -4.11 3.76
CA VAL A 178 8.53 -3.78 2.83
C VAL A 178 8.11 -5.05 2.08
N SER A 179 6.97 -5.62 2.47
CA SER A 179 6.49 -6.90 1.95
C SER A 179 6.11 -6.83 0.46
N ALA A 180 5.62 -5.67 0.01
CA ALA A 180 5.22 -5.45 -1.38
C ALA A 180 6.39 -5.17 -2.35
N CYS A 181 7.63 -5.10 -1.86
CA CYS A 181 8.80 -4.76 -2.66
C CYS A 181 9.06 -5.81 -3.76
N PRO A 182 8.95 -5.47 -5.07
CA PRO A 182 9.12 -6.44 -6.15
C PRO A 182 10.50 -7.10 -6.14
N GLU A 183 11.55 -6.34 -5.82
CA GLU A 183 12.93 -6.83 -5.83
C GLU A 183 13.23 -7.79 -4.66
N SER A 184 12.61 -7.55 -3.49
CA SER A 184 12.65 -8.47 -2.36
C SER A 184 11.90 -9.78 -2.67
N GLN A 185 10.74 -9.65 -3.32
CA GLN A 185 9.94 -10.81 -3.73
C GLN A 185 10.66 -11.62 -4.81
N ARG A 186 11.30 -10.97 -5.79
CA ARG A 186 12.08 -11.66 -6.82
C ARG A 186 13.21 -12.49 -6.21
N LEU A 187 13.98 -11.90 -5.29
CA LEU A 187 15.02 -12.65 -4.57
C LEU A 187 14.43 -13.87 -3.83
N MET A 188 13.30 -13.71 -3.13
CA MET A 188 12.64 -14.83 -2.45
C MET A 188 12.26 -15.95 -3.43
N ILE A 189 11.60 -15.59 -4.53
CA ILE A 189 11.13 -16.56 -5.53
C ILE A 189 12.29 -17.26 -6.22
N ASP A 190 13.35 -16.53 -6.61
CA ASP A 190 14.53 -17.11 -7.25
C ASP A 190 15.28 -18.06 -6.32
N ALA A 191 15.41 -17.70 -5.04
CA ALA A 191 16.04 -18.55 -4.03
C ALA A 191 15.21 -19.83 -3.78
N LEU A 192 13.89 -19.72 -3.66
CA LEU A 192 13.00 -20.87 -3.49
C LEU A 192 13.00 -21.80 -4.71
N ARG A 193 12.98 -21.25 -5.94
CA ARG A 193 13.09 -22.05 -7.19
C ARG A 193 14.41 -22.79 -7.27
N SER A 194 15.51 -22.13 -6.93
CA SER A 194 16.84 -22.73 -6.99
C SER A 194 16.97 -23.84 -5.95
N ARG A 195 16.45 -23.62 -4.73
CA ARG A 195 16.36 -24.64 -3.67
C ARG A 195 15.53 -25.85 -4.09
N GLN A 196 14.36 -25.62 -4.70
CA GLN A 196 13.51 -26.69 -5.21
C GLN A 196 14.20 -27.51 -6.31
N THR A 197 14.86 -26.83 -7.25
CA THR A 197 15.61 -27.46 -8.35
C THR A 197 16.77 -28.29 -7.81
N ALA A 198 17.38 -27.87 -6.70
CA ALA A 198 18.39 -28.63 -5.97
C ALA A 198 17.85 -29.83 -5.15
N GLY A 199 16.54 -30.14 -5.26
CA GLY A 199 15.92 -31.32 -4.63
C GLY A 199 15.55 -31.15 -3.16
N SER A 200 15.59 -29.92 -2.62
CA SER A 200 15.24 -29.65 -1.23
C SER A 200 13.72 -29.45 -1.05
N VAL A 201 13.19 -29.92 0.08
CA VAL A 201 11.79 -29.69 0.46
C VAL A 201 11.55 -28.20 0.73
N ILE A 202 10.49 -27.67 0.15
CA ILE A 202 9.95 -26.33 0.40
C ILE A 202 8.53 -26.45 0.96
N ASP A 203 8.11 -25.48 1.77
CA ASP A 203 6.78 -25.50 2.37
C ASP A 203 5.66 -25.33 1.32
N PRO A 204 4.45 -25.88 1.56
CA PRO A 204 3.37 -25.85 0.57
C PRO A 204 2.91 -24.45 0.13
N MET A 205 2.97 -23.45 1.02
CA MET A 205 2.57 -22.09 0.69
C MET A 205 3.61 -21.43 -0.24
N ALA A 206 4.89 -21.63 0.05
CA ALA A 206 5.98 -21.25 -0.86
C ALA A 206 5.85 -21.97 -2.22
N GLN A 207 5.48 -23.25 -2.24
CA GLN A 207 5.27 -24.03 -3.47
C GLN A 207 4.18 -23.41 -4.36
N ALA A 208 3.05 -22.97 -3.79
CA ALA A 208 1.99 -22.32 -4.55
C ALA A 208 2.45 -20.98 -5.16
N GLY A 209 3.21 -20.19 -4.40
CA GLY A 209 3.88 -18.98 -4.89
C GLY A 209 4.87 -19.23 -6.05
N LEU A 210 5.36 -20.46 -6.25
CA LEU A 210 6.23 -20.85 -7.36
C LEU A 210 5.49 -21.36 -8.61
N ALA A 211 4.18 -21.56 -8.55
CA ALA A 211 3.40 -22.19 -9.62
C ALA A 211 3.59 -21.53 -10.99
N ASP A 212 3.64 -22.34 -12.04
CA ASP A 212 3.57 -21.83 -13.42
C ASP A 212 2.18 -21.23 -13.65
N LEU A 213 2.13 -19.95 -14.01
CA LEU A 213 0.89 -19.21 -14.22
C LEU A 213 0.49 -19.14 -15.70
N ARG A 214 1.25 -19.77 -16.61
CA ARG A 214 0.84 -19.91 -18.01
C ARG A 214 -0.48 -20.68 -18.09
N GLY A 215 -1.42 -20.14 -18.87
CA GLY A 215 -2.78 -20.69 -18.97
C GLY A 215 -3.65 -20.47 -17.72
N ARG A 216 -3.29 -19.50 -16.87
CA ARG A 216 -4.16 -18.92 -15.84
C ARG A 216 -4.60 -17.52 -16.26
N PHE A 217 -5.71 -17.05 -15.68
CA PHE A 217 -6.24 -15.73 -15.97
C PHE A 217 -6.68 -15.01 -14.70
N CYS A 218 -6.33 -13.73 -14.57
CA CYS A 218 -6.84 -12.84 -13.52
C CYS A 218 -7.66 -11.72 -14.15
N PRO A 219 -8.95 -11.56 -13.80
CA PRO A 219 -9.79 -10.51 -14.38
C PRO A 219 -9.51 -9.12 -13.82
N ARG A 220 -8.86 -9.01 -12.65
CA ARG A 220 -8.75 -7.73 -11.91
C ARG A 220 -8.13 -6.59 -12.73
N PRO A 221 -7.01 -6.79 -13.46
CA PRO A 221 -6.45 -5.71 -14.28
C PRO A 221 -7.32 -5.24 -15.45
N PHE A 222 -8.38 -5.98 -15.77
CA PHE A 222 -9.34 -5.68 -16.83
C PHE A 222 -10.67 -5.14 -16.29
N GLU A 223 -10.84 -5.07 -14.97
CA GLU A 223 -12.12 -4.73 -14.33
C GLU A 223 -11.98 -3.66 -13.24
N VAL A 224 -10.83 -3.55 -12.59
CA VAL A 224 -10.68 -2.76 -11.36
C VAL A 224 -9.77 -1.57 -11.61
N LEU A 225 -10.18 -0.40 -11.11
CA LEU A 225 -9.35 0.79 -10.97
C LEU A 225 -9.42 1.29 -9.53
N VAL A 226 -8.29 1.29 -8.82
CA VAL A 226 -8.19 1.80 -7.45
C VAL A 226 -7.27 3.00 -7.45
N SER A 227 -7.75 4.13 -6.92
CA SER A 227 -6.90 5.30 -6.65
C SER A 227 -6.64 5.43 -5.15
N THR A 228 -5.41 5.73 -4.77
CA THR A 228 -5.00 5.88 -3.37
C THR A 228 -4.02 7.03 -3.19
N GLN A 229 -3.61 7.24 -1.96
CA GLN A 229 -2.47 8.08 -1.63
C GLN A 229 -1.17 7.29 -1.73
N SER A 230 -0.14 7.94 -2.23
CA SER A 230 1.23 7.48 -2.18
C SER A 230 2.09 8.55 -1.49
N THR A 231 3.40 8.33 -1.45
CA THR A 231 4.35 9.32 -0.99
C THR A 231 5.38 9.59 -2.06
N GLY A 232 5.87 10.81 -2.12
CA GLY A 232 6.94 11.19 -3.03
C GLY A 232 7.75 12.35 -2.48
N TRP A 233 8.93 12.57 -3.05
CA TRP A 233 9.81 13.63 -2.59
C TRP A 233 9.45 14.97 -3.19
N ASN A 234 9.29 15.98 -2.33
CA ASN A 234 9.17 17.36 -2.75
C ASN A 234 10.56 18.04 -2.67
N ALA A 235 11.04 18.49 -3.83
CA ALA A 235 12.35 19.13 -3.95
C ALA A 235 12.41 20.52 -3.30
N ALA A 236 11.29 21.25 -3.24
CA ALA A 236 11.21 22.58 -2.65
C ALA A 236 11.25 22.54 -1.12
N THR A 237 10.57 21.56 -0.52
CA THR A 237 10.55 21.37 0.95
C THR A 237 11.65 20.45 1.45
N ASN A 238 12.30 19.69 0.55
CA ASN A 238 13.29 18.65 0.88
C ASN A 238 12.71 17.64 1.89
N THR A 239 11.44 17.28 1.69
CA THR A 239 10.69 16.33 2.51
C THR A 239 9.84 15.40 1.64
N THR A 240 9.50 14.23 2.18
CA THR A 240 8.52 13.33 1.58
C THR A 240 7.12 13.85 1.86
N GLU A 241 6.30 14.01 0.82
CA GLU A 241 4.93 14.51 0.87
C GLU A 241 3.95 13.47 0.30
N GLN A 242 2.67 13.63 0.62
CA GLN A 242 1.61 12.80 0.07
C GLN A 242 1.37 13.13 -1.40
N ILE A 243 1.35 12.10 -2.24
CA ILE A 243 0.90 12.18 -3.63
C ILE A 243 -0.52 11.62 -3.69
N MET A 244 -1.46 12.44 -4.12
CA MET A 244 -2.85 12.01 -4.35
C MET A 244 -2.99 11.38 -5.73
N GLY A 245 -3.83 10.36 -5.84
CA GLY A 245 -4.37 9.89 -7.11
C GLY A 245 -3.60 8.75 -7.77
N ALA A 246 -2.51 8.25 -7.16
CA ALA A 246 -1.79 7.08 -7.68
C ALA A 246 -2.78 5.92 -7.87
N SER A 247 -2.81 5.37 -9.09
CA SER A 247 -3.87 4.46 -9.54
C SER A 247 -3.32 3.09 -9.91
N TYR A 248 -4.07 2.05 -9.56
CA TYR A 248 -3.71 0.63 -9.63
C TYR A 248 -4.85 -0.17 -10.26
N LEU A 249 -4.51 -1.29 -10.89
CA LEU A 249 -5.46 -2.17 -11.57
C LEU A 249 -5.77 -3.45 -10.78
N CYS A 250 -5.68 -3.38 -9.46
CA CYS A 250 -5.99 -4.49 -8.57
C CYS A 250 -6.56 -3.93 -7.27
N ASP A 251 -7.32 -4.75 -6.54
CA ASP A 251 -8.00 -4.36 -5.31
C ASP A 251 -7.03 -3.88 -4.21
N CYS A 252 -5.76 -4.28 -4.28
CA CYS A 252 -4.73 -3.91 -3.32
C CYS A 252 -3.40 -3.59 -4.00
N ALA A 253 -2.84 -2.42 -3.69
CA ALA A 253 -1.51 -2.03 -4.16
C ALA A 253 -0.40 -2.99 -3.65
N ALA A 254 -0.59 -3.72 -2.55
CA ALA A 254 0.40 -4.72 -2.14
C ALA A 254 0.39 -5.98 -3.03
N TRP A 255 -0.73 -6.29 -3.69
CA TRP A 255 -0.86 -7.43 -4.61
C TRP A 255 -0.40 -7.08 -6.02
N LEU A 256 -0.56 -5.83 -6.43
CA LEU A 256 -0.06 -5.28 -7.69
C LEU A 256 0.53 -3.89 -7.40
N PRO A 257 1.83 -3.80 -7.04
CA PRO A 257 2.44 -2.57 -6.54
C PRO A 257 2.85 -1.56 -7.61
N PHE A 258 2.54 -1.84 -8.88
CA PHE A 258 2.88 -1.01 -10.01
C PHE A 258 1.76 0.00 -10.32
N ILE A 259 2.17 1.25 -10.52
CA ILE A 259 1.25 2.36 -10.75
C ILE A 259 0.87 2.35 -12.24
N ALA A 260 -0.42 2.28 -12.52
CA ALA A 260 -0.95 2.38 -13.88
C ALA A 260 -1.09 3.85 -14.32
N GLY A 261 -1.46 4.75 -13.43
CA GLY A 261 -1.57 6.18 -13.76
C GLY A 261 -1.84 7.01 -12.53
N ASN A 262 -2.27 8.26 -12.73
CA ASN A 262 -2.67 9.13 -11.63
C ASN A 262 -3.95 9.91 -11.98
N VAL A 263 -5.07 9.60 -11.33
CA VAL A 263 -6.37 10.26 -11.60
C VAL A 263 -6.38 11.75 -11.30
N VAL A 264 -5.47 12.25 -10.46
CA VAL A 264 -5.38 13.67 -10.09
C VAL A 264 -4.52 14.47 -11.07
N GLU A 265 -3.57 13.83 -11.74
CA GLU A 265 -2.64 14.47 -12.68
C GLU A 265 -2.97 14.17 -14.15
N ALA A 266 -3.89 13.25 -14.42
CA ALA A 266 -4.28 12.87 -15.77
C ALA A 266 -5.20 13.90 -16.43
N ASP A 267 -5.04 14.05 -17.75
CA ASP A 267 -5.85 14.95 -18.57
C ASP A 267 -7.09 14.24 -19.15
N SER A 268 -7.10 12.91 -19.16
CA SER A 268 -8.20 12.09 -19.65
C SER A 268 -8.35 10.75 -18.91
N PRO A 269 -9.49 10.06 -19.05
CA PRO A 269 -9.67 8.69 -18.52
C PRO A 269 -8.63 7.69 -19.02
N ASP A 270 -8.24 7.80 -20.28
CA ASP A 270 -7.33 6.85 -20.93
C ASP A 270 -5.90 6.98 -20.43
N ASP A 271 -5.47 8.17 -19.98
CA ASP A 271 -4.17 8.37 -19.33
C ASP A 271 -3.99 7.55 -18.04
N VAL A 272 -5.08 6.97 -17.53
CA VAL A 272 -5.07 6.08 -16.37
C VAL A 272 -5.54 4.67 -16.74
N TRP A 273 -6.72 4.54 -17.36
CA TRP A 273 -7.33 3.23 -17.63
C TRP A 273 -6.66 2.48 -18.78
N ASN A 274 -6.16 3.19 -19.79
CA ASN A 274 -5.49 2.64 -20.98
C ASN A 274 -4.09 3.22 -21.13
N SER A 275 -3.45 3.57 -20.00
CA SER A 275 -2.08 4.05 -20.01
C SER A 275 -1.13 2.94 -20.49
N SER A 276 0.08 3.33 -20.92
CA SER A 276 1.15 2.36 -21.21
C SER A 276 1.43 1.39 -20.05
N GLY A 277 1.27 1.86 -18.79
CA GLY A 277 1.37 1.01 -17.61
C GLY A 277 0.23 0.01 -17.50
N ALA A 278 -1.00 0.43 -17.78
CA ALA A 278 -2.17 -0.43 -17.80
C ALA A 278 -2.06 -1.52 -18.88
N GLU A 279 -1.64 -1.14 -20.08
CA GLU A 279 -1.43 -2.06 -21.20
C GLU A 279 -0.39 -3.13 -20.86
N GLU A 280 0.75 -2.70 -20.33
CA GLU A 280 1.85 -3.61 -19.97
C GLU A 280 1.47 -4.55 -18.81
N ILE A 281 0.70 -4.07 -17.84
CA ILE A 281 0.14 -4.91 -16.79
C ILE A 281 -0.79 -5.98 -17.40
N ARG A 282 -1.73 -5.59 -18.27
CA ARG A 282 -2.68 -6.52 -18.90
C ARG A 282 -1.98 -7.54 -19.78
N ARG A 283 -0.98 -7.11 -20.56
CA ARG A 283 -0.10 -7.99 -21.35
C ARG A 283 0.50 -9.08 -20.47
N SER A 284 1.06 -8.72 -19.30
CA SER A 284 1.68 -9.69 -18.39
C SER A 284 0.73 -10.79 -17.90
N ILE A 285 -0.57 -10.49 -17.81
CA ILE A 285 -1.61 -11.47 -17.44
C ILE A 285 -1.93 -12.38 -18.62
N LEU A 286 -2.11 -11.82 -19.82
CA LEU A 286 -2.42 -12.57 -21.04
C LEU A 286 -1.28 -13.52 -21.42
N ASP A 287 -0.04 -13.07 -21.28
CA ASP A 287 1.16 -13.87 -21.57
C ASP A 287 1.48 -14.89 -20.46
N GLY A 288 0.82 -14.78 -19.30
CA GLY A 288 0.97 -15.69 -18.16
C GLY A 288 2.25 -15.52 -17.35
N ASP A 289 2.98 -14.41 -17.51
CA ASP A 289 4.21 -14.13 -16.75
C ASP A 289 3.93 -13.46 -15.38
N TYR A 290 2.86 -12.67 -15.28
CA TYR A 290 2.42 -11.97 -14.06
C TYR A 290 3.54 -11.12 -13.41
N SER A 291 4.44 -10.53 -14.21
CA SER A 291 5.64 -9.82 -13.74
C SER A 291 5.36 -8.67 -12.77
N TYR A 292 4.13 -8.15 -12.76
CA TYR A 292 3.70 -7.03 -11.92
C TYR A 292 2.86 -7.45 -10.71
N CYS A 293 2.55 -8.75 -10.56
CA CYS A 293 1.77 -9.27 -9.45
C CYS A 293 2.67 -9.84 -8.37
N SER A 294 2.28 -9.61 -7.11
CA SER A 294 2.96 -10.20 -5.97
C SER A 294 2.68 -11.69 -5.88
N ARG A 295 3.74 -12.50 -5.96
CA ARG A 295 3.64 -13.96 -5.81
C ARG A 295 3.55 -14.43 -4.36
N THR A 296 3.81 -13.52 -3.41
CA THR A 296 3.85 -13.82 -1.97
C THR A 296 2.67 -13.21 -1.21
N LEU A 297 2.04 -12.15 -1.74
CA LEU A 297 0.95 -11.45 -1.05
C LEU A 297 -0.40 -11.59 -1.76
N CYS A 298 -0.42 -11.83 -3.07
CA CYS A 298 -1.68 -11.96 -3.81
C CYS A 298 -2.36 -13.28 -3.40
N PRO A 299 -3.55 -13.26 -2.80
CA PRO A 299 -4.23 -14.49 -2.38
C PRO A 299 -4.64 -15.35 -3.58
N MET A 300 -4.88 -14.74 -4.75
CA MET A 300 -5.21 -15.50 -5.95
C MET A 300 -4.04 -16.36 -6.44
N ILE A 301 -2.81 -15.86 -6.33
CA ILE A 301 -1.60 -16.59 -6.72
C ILE A 301 -1.16 -17.51 -5.59
N ALA A 302 -0.99 -16.98 -4.38
CA ALA A 302 -0.46 -17.70 -3.23
C ALA A 302 -1.33 -18.90 -2.83
N ASN A 303 -2.65 -18.84 -3.05
CA ASN A 303 -3.57 -19.94 -2.74
C ASN A 303 -3.92 -20.78 -3.98
N GLY A 304 -3.37 -20.45 -5.17
CA GLY A 304 -3.67 -21.18 -6.41
C GLY A 304 -5.11 -21.03 -6.90
N ASN A 305 -5.79 -19.93 -6.57
CA ASN A 305 -7.21 -19.70 -6.88
C ASN A 305 -7.46 -19.07 -8.26
N LEU A 306 -6.42 -18.83 -9.06
CA LEU A 306 -6.60 -18.34 -10.41
C LEU A 306 -7.26 -19.41 -11.29
N PRO A 307 -8.37 -19.10 -11.99
CA PRO A 307 -9.00 -20.03 -12.92
C PRO A 307 -8.08 -20.32 -14.10
N ARG A 308 -8.29 -21.47 -14.75
CA ARG A 308 -7.65 -21.73 -16.02
C ARG A 308 -8.26 -20.85 -17.10
N THR A 309 -7.44 -20.45 -18.06
CA THR A 309 -7.86 -19.55 -19.15
C THR A 309 -9.01 -20.14 -19.98
N ASP A 310 -9.07 -21.46 -20.14
CA ASP A 310 -10.13 -22.19 -20.85
C ASP A 310 -11.44 -22.29 -20.04
N GLU A 311 -11.40 -22.10 -18.72
CA GLU A 311 -12.58 -22.07 -17.84
C GLU A 311 -13.28 -20.70 -17.81
N VAL A 312 -12.62 -19.65 -18.31
CA VAL A 312 -13.19 -18.29 -18.37
C VAL A 312 -14.17 -18.21 -19.54
N THR A 313 -15.46 -18.20 -19.20
CA THR A 313 -16.58 -18.22 -20.17
C THR A 313 -17.39 -16.94 -20.22
N GLU A 314 -17.18 -16.00 -19.30
CA GLU A 314 -17.85 -14.70 -19.32
C GLU A 314 -17.53 -13.98 -20.66
N PRO A 315 -18.55 -13.55 -21.44
CA PRO A 315 -18.34 -13.12 -22.83
C PRO A 315 -17.33 -11.98 -23.01
N ARG A 316 -17.28 -11.01 -22.09
CA ARG A 316 -16.33 -9.89 -22.16
C ARG A 316 -14.90 -10.37 -21.93
N LEU A 317 -14.64 -11.08 -20.84
CA LEU A 317 -13.32 -11.60 -20.49
C LEU A 317 -12.84 -12.62 -21.52
N ARG A 318 -13.74 -13.48 -22.04
CA ARG A 318 -13.43 -14.42 -23.11
C ARG A 318 -12.93 -13.70 -24.36
N ARG A 319 -13.63 -12.65 -24.80
CA ARG A 319 -13.21 -11.80 -25.94
C ARG A 319 -11.84 -11.17 -25.70
N ILE A 320 -11.61 -10.60 -24.52
CA ILE A 320 -10.34 -9.98 -24.13
C ILE A 320 -9.19 -10.98 -24.26
N ILE A 321 -9.38 -12.20 -23.77
CA ILE A 321 -8.37 -13.25 -23.86
C ILE A 321 -8.15 -13.67 -25.32
N ASP A 322 -9.21 -14.00 -26.06
CA ASP A 322 -9.11 -14.52 -27.43
C ASP A 322 -8.45 -13.52 -28.38
N GLN A 323 -8.72 -12.24 -28.18
CA GLN A 323 -8.19 -11.14 -28.99
C GLN A 323 -6.91 -10.51 -28.41
N HIS A 324 -6.44 -11.00 -27.26
CA HIS A 324 -5.30 -10.44 -26.52
C HIS A 324 -5.40 -8.91 -26.32
N GLN A 325 -6.58 -8.43 -25.88
CA GLN A 325 -6.84 -7.00 -25.75
C GLN A 325 -6.18 -6.41 -24.49
N THR A 326 -5.33 -5.40 -24.69
CA THR A 326 -4.72 -4.61 -23.61
C THR A 326 -5.36 -3.22 -23.45
N ILE A 327 -6.03 -2.72 -24.49
CA ILE A 327 -6.79 -1.46 -24.51
C ILE A 327 -8.28 -1.80 -24.44
N LEU A 328 -9.02 -1.14 -23.55
CA LEU A 328 -10.42 -1.45 -23.23
C LEU A 328 -11.28 -0.19 -23.24
N ASP A 329 -12.09 -0.03 -24.30
CA ASP A 329 -12.99 1.13 -24.46
C ASP A 329 -14.19 1.09 -23.49
N ASP A 330 -14.51 -0.11 -23.00
CA ASP A 330 -15.66 -0.37 -22.15
C ASP A 330 -15.42 -0.10 -20.66
N GLY A 331 -14.24 0.42 -20.31
CA GLY A 331 -13.94 0.98 -18.98
C GLY A 331 -13.88 -0.07 -17.86
N PRO A 332 -13.58 0.38 -16.62
CA PRO A 332 -13.60 -0.50 -15.45
C PRO A 332 -15.03 -0.92 -15.09
N ARG A 333 -15.15 -2.05 -14.39
CA ARG A 333 -16.38 -2.52 -13.72
C ARG A 333 -16.45 -2.11 -12.26
N LEU A 334 -15.29 -1.81 -11.66
CA LEU A 334 -15.18 -1.34 -10.29
C LEU A 334 -14.15 -0.21 -10.21
N ILE A 335 -14.57 0.92 -9.66
CA ILE A 335 -13.70 2.06 -9.34
C ILE A 335 -13.70 2.24 -7.82
N ALA A 336 -12.54 2.22 -7.19
CA ALA A 336 -12.39 2.53 -5.77
C ALA A 336 -11.59 3.83 -5.59
N LEU A 337 -12.16 4.79 -4.86
CA LEU A 337 -11.54 6.09 -4.63
C LEU A 337 -11.11 6.25 -3.17
N GLY A 338 -9.79 6.35 -2.97
CA GLY A 338 -9.13 6.58 -1.68
C GLY A 338 -7.99 7.61 -1.76
N HIS A 339 -8.04 8.53 -2.73
CA HIS A 339 -6.97 9.50 -3.00
C HIS A 339 -7.09 10.82 -2.21
N ASP A 340 -8.29 11.23 -1.78
CA ASP A 340 -8.50 12.33 -0.84
C ASP A 340 -8.65 11.80 0.60
N SER A 341 -7.77 12.23 1.50
CA SER A 341 -7.73 11.82 2.92
C SER A 341 -8.59 12.69 3.84
N SER A 342 -9.28 13.68 3.29
CA SER A 342 -10.11 14.62 4.05
C SER A 342 -11.10 13.89 4.96
N CYS A 343 -11.07 14.21 6.26
CA CYS A 343 -11.94 13.63 7.27
C CYS A 343 -12.14 14.62 8.42
N ASN A 344 -13.36 14.73 8.91
CA ASN A 344 -13.75 15.56 10.06
C ASN A 344 -13.38 14.94 11.43
N LEU A 345 -12.71 13.79 11.45
CA LEU A 345 -12.22 13.12 12.65
C LEU A 345 -10.69 13.04 12.71
N ALA A 346 -10.18 12.92 13.93
CA ALA A 346 -8.79 12.68 14.29
C ALA A 346 -8.68 11.42 15.17
N CYS A 347 -9.24 10.31 14.68
CA CYS A 347 -9.22 9.03 15.40
C CYS A 347 -7.76 8.62 15.68
N PRO A 348 -7.37 8.33 16.95
CA PRO A 348 -5.99 7.94 17.28
C PRO A 348 -5.51 6.67 16.57
N SER A 349 -6.45 5.82 16.13
CA SER A 349 -6.20 4.62 15.33
C SER A 349 -5.78 4.92 13.89
N CYS A 350 -6.06 6.12 13.38
CA CYS A 350 -5.96 6.44 11.95
C CYS A 350 -4.98 7.59 11.67
N ARG A 351 -4.92 8.62 12.53
CA ARG A 351 -4.16 9.84 12.27
C ARG A 351 -3.90 10.66 13.53
N VAL A 352 -2.94 11.58 13.44
CA VAL A 352 -2.55 12.49 14.53
C VAL A 352 -3.45 13.73 14.66
N GLY A 353 -4.23 14.06 13.62
CA GLY A 353 -5.05 15.27 13.58
C GLY A 353 -6.10 15.24 12.47
N ILE A 354 -6.99 16.24 12.47
CA ILE A 354 -7.98 16.43 11.39
C ILE A 354 -7.23 16.78 10.11
N VAL A 355 -7.63 16.14 9.00
CA VAL A 355 -7.04 16.36 7.68
C VAL A 355 -8.13 16.89 6.77
N MET A 356 -7.88 18.01 6.11
CA MET A 356 -8.80 18.59 5.11
C MET A 356 -7.96 19.10 3.95
N ALA A 357 -8.42 18.85 2.72
CA ALA A 357 -7.81 19.40 1.53
C ALA A 357 -7.86 20.94 1.55
N ASP A 358 -6.72 21.57 1.28
CA ASP A 358 -6.64 23.01 1.10
C ASP A 358 -7.23 23.47 -0.25
N LYS A 359 -7.19 24.77 -0.54
CA LYS A 359 -7.74 25.32 -1.79
C LYS A 359 -7.07 24.71 -3.03
N ALA A 360 -5.74 24.62 -3.05
CA ALA A 360 -5.00 24.14 -4.22
C ALA A 360 -5.20 22.63 -4.43
N GLN A 361 -5.28 21.87 -3.34
CA GLN A 361 -5.64 20.46 -3.37
C GLN A 361 -7.06 20.27 -3.90
N ASN A 362 -8.04 21.04 -3.41
CA ASN A 362 -9.42 20.99 -3.91
C ASN A 362 -9.51 21.34 -5.40
N GLU A 363 -8.75 22.33 -5.89
CA GLU A 363 -8.73 22.66 -7.33
C GLU A 363 -8.20 21.49 -8.19
N ARG A 364 -7.20 20.75 -7.70
CA ARG A 364 -6.70 19.54 -8.38
C ARG A 364 -7.73 18.41 -8.36
N LEU A 365 -8.39 18.21 -7.21
CA LEU A 365 -9.43 17.20 -7.03
C LEU A 365 -10.70 17.53 -7.86
N ASP A 366 -11.10 18.79 -7.95
CA ASP A 366 -12.22 19.24 -8.79
C ASP A 366 -11.91 19.00 -10.28
N ARG A 367 -10.67 19.23 -10.72
CA ARG A 367 -10.25 18.82 -12.08
C ARG A 367 -10.34 17.32 -12.29
N ALA A 368 -9.74 16.53 -11.39
CA ALA A 368 -9.77 15.07 -11.43
C ALA A 368 -11.20 14.50 -11.54
N ARG A 369 -12.13 15.10 -10.79
CA ARG A 369 -13.56 14.77 -10.87
C ARG A 369 -14.08 14.89 -12.30
N ASP A 370 -13.86 16.06 -12.92
CA ASP A 370 -14.49 16.43 -14.17
C ASP A 370 -13.79 15.81 -15.39
N THR A 371 -12.46 15.66 -15.35
CA THR A 371 -11.66 15.16 -16.48
C THR A 371 -11.53 13.64 -16.50
N VAL A 372 -11.55 12.98 -15.34
CA VAL A 372 -11.25 11.54 -15.25
C VAL A 372 -12.41 10.76 -14.62
N ILE A 373 -12.80 11.12 -13.39
CA ILE A 373 -13.68 10.26 -12.57
C ILE A 373 -15.11 10.20 -13.13
N LEU A 374 -15.77 11.34 -13.35
CA LEU A 374 -17.13 11.34 -13.89
C LEU A 374 -17.20 10.75 -15.31
N PRO A 375 -16.25 11.05 -16.23
CA PRO A 375 -16.21 10.37 -17.52
C PRO A 375 -16.05 8.84 -17.45
N LEU A 376 -15.31 8.31 -16.48
CA LEU A 376 -15.21 6.86 -16.25
C LEU A 376 -16.50 6.22 -15.73
N LEU A 377 -17.41 7.02 -15.15
CA LEU A 377 -18.69 6.55 -14.60
C LEU A 377 -19.87 6.72 -15.57
N ARG A 378 -19.82 7.75 -16.42
CA ARG A 378 -20.93 8.16 -17.28
C ARG A 378 -21.37 7.06 -18.24
N GLY A 379 -22.66 6.76 -18.24
CA GLY A 379 -23.32 5.83 -19.17
C GLY A 379 -22.92 4.37 -18.99
N ARG A 380 -22.38 3.98 -17.82
CA ARG A 380 -21.82 2.64 -17.57
C ARG A 380 -22.45 1.96 -16.35
N GLU A 381 -22.51 0.63 -16.40
CA GLU A 381 -22.76 -0.21 -15.23
C GLU A 381 -21.43 -0.42 -14.48
N VAL A 382 -21.28 0.25 -13.34
CA VAL A 382 -20.00 0.32 -12.62
C VAL A 382 -20.22 0.42 -11.11
N GLY A 383 -19.47 -0.39 -10.37
CA GLY A 383 -19.34 -0.23 -8.93
C GLY A 383 -18.43 0.94 -8.60
N LEU A 384 -18.88 1.85 -7.74
CA LEU A 384 -18.08 2.95 -7.19
C LEU A 384 -17.96 2.75 -5.69
N HIS A 385 -16.74 2.46 -5.25
CA HIS A 385 -16.40 2.29 -3.85
C HIS A 385 -15.78 3.60 -3.33
N LEU A 386 -16.42 4.22 -2.36
CA LEU A 386 -15.92 5.43 -1.71
C LEU A 386 -15.35 5.12 -0.34
N THR A 387 -14.09 5.53 -0.21
CA THR A 387 -13.12 5.50 0.89
C THR A 387 -12.64 4.14 1.42
N ALA A 388 -11.32 4.07 1.56
CA ALA A 388 -10.58 3.32 2.58
C ALA A 388 -9.64 4.25 3.38
N TRP A 389 -9.64 5.56 3.08
CA TRP A 389 -8.78 6.59 3.65
C TRP A 389 -9.44 7.96 3.44
N GLY A 390 -9.89 8.61 4.52
CA GLY A 390 -10.76 9.80 4.45
C GLY A 390 -12.24 9.46 4.72
N ASP A 391 -13.13 10.45 4.62
CA ASP A 391 -14.58 10.25 4.74
C ASP A 391 -15.34 10.90 3.56
N PRO A 392 -16.28 10.18 2.90
CA PRO A 392 -16.90 10.62 1.66
C PRO A 392 -17.84 11.79 1.85
N PHE A 393 -18.36 11.98 3.07
CA PHE A 393 -19.27 13.08 3.39
C PHE A 393 -18.56 14.25 4.07
N ALA A 394 -17.36 14.06 4.62
CA ALA A 394 -16.49 15.14 5.07
C ALA A 394 -15.70 15.77 3.91
N SER A 395 -15.20 14.96 2.98
CA SER A 395 -14.50 15.41 1.77
C SER A 395 -15.43 16.22 0.87
N LYS A 396 -15.02 17.45 0.53
CA LYS A 396 -15.73 18.26 -0.47
C LYS A 396 -15.71 17.57 -1.84
N HIS A 397 -14.58 16.97 -2.22
CA HIS A 397 -14.39 16.30 -3.49
C HIS A 397 -15.34 15.11 -3.65
N TYR A 398 -15.33 14.15 -2.71
CA TYR A 398 -16.20 12.98 -2.79
C TYR A 398 -17.68 13.35 -2.67
N ARG A 399 -18.03 14.33 -1.83
CA ARG A 399 -19.41 14.84 -1.76
C ARG A 399 -19.87 15.40 -3.11
N SER A 400 -19.00 16.14 -3.82
CA SER A 400 -19.35 16.66 -5.14
C SER A 400 -19.52 15.56 -6.21
N ILE A 401 -18.80 14.44 -6.10
CA ILE A 401 -19.04 13.24 -6.92
C ILE A 401 -20.42 12.68 -6.58
N LEU A 402 -20.71 12.44 -5.30
CA LEU A 402 -22.02 11.93 -4.85
C LEU A 402 -23.19 12.81 -5.31
N GLU A 403 -23.03 14.13 -5.29
CA GLU A 403 -24.02 15.09 -5.80
C GLU A 403 -24.24 14.94 -7.31
N ALA A 404 -23.16 14.80 -8.09
CA ALA A 404 -23.23 14.63 -9.55
C ALA A 404 -23.97 13.36 -9.98
N LEU A 405 -23.93 12.30 -9.15
CA LEU A 405 -24.63 11.05 -9.43
C LEU A 405 -26.16 11.18 -9.49
N ARG A 406 -26.75 12.34 -9.16
CA ARG A 406 -28.19 12.56 -9.39
C ARG A 406 -28.59 12.45 -10.86
N ASP A 407 -27.67 12.80 -11.77
CA ASP A 407 -27.94 12.79 -13.21
C ASP A 407 -28.25 11.37 -13.71
N GLU A 408 -29.18 11.27 -14.67
CA GLU A 408 -29.61 10.02 -15.29
C GLU A 408 -28.46 9.30 -16.01
N ASP A 409 -27.48 10.06 -16.49
CA ASP A 409 -26.23 9.57 -17.06
C ASP A 409 -25.45 8.64 -16.11
N PHE A 410 -25.71 8.70 -14.81
CA PHE A 410 -25.07 7.87 -13.79
C PHE A 410 -26.01 6.81 -13.20
N ASN A 411 -27.11 6.46 -13.87
CA ASN A 411 -28.06 5.46 -13.39
C ASN A 411 -27.46 4.05 -13.22
N GLY A 412 -26.42 3.70 -13.99
CA GLY A 412 -25.70 2.43 -13.84
C GLY A 412 -24.69 2.37 -12.69
N VAL A 413 -24.47 3.47 -11.95
CA VAL A 413 -23.51 3.52 -10.84
C VAL A 413 -24.10 2.88 -9.57
N GLN A 414 -23.40 1.88 -9.04
CA GLN A 414 -23.71 1.22 -7.76
C GLN A 414 -22.71 1.67 -6.70
N LEU A 415 -23.19 2.09 -5.53
CA LEU A 415 -22.36 2.71 -4.49
C LEU A 415 -22.07 1.75 -3.33
N SER A 416 -20.78 1.54 -3.05
CA SER A 416 -20.31 0.97 -1.78
C SER A 416 -19.62 2.06 -0.99
N ILE A 417 -20.17 2.41 0.17
CA ILE A 417 -19.73 3.55 0.99
C ILE A 417 -19.18 3.02 2.31
N LEU A 418 -17.94 3.35 2.62
CA LEU A 418 -17.43 3.31 3.99
C LEU A 418 -17.47 4.74 4.55
N THR A 419 -17.90 4.96 5.78
CA THR A 419 -17.95 6.31 6.37
C THR A 419 -17.82 6.28 7.88
N ASN A 420 -17.42 7.38 8.49
CA ASN A 420 -17.55 7.60 9.93
C ASN A 420 -18.99 7.92 10.37
N GLY A 421 -19.90 8.19 9.42
CA GLY A 421 -21.33 8.39 9.65
C GLY A 421 -21.73 9.75 10.23
N LEU A 422 -20.80 10.60 10.69
CA LEU A 422 -21.15 11.87 11.35
C LEU A 422 -21.73 12.90 10.40
N ALA A 423 -21.20 12.97 9.18
CA ALA A 423 -21.68 13.92 8.17
C ALA A 423 -22.88 13.40 7.37
N LEU A 424 -23.23 12.11 7.50
CA LEU A 424 -24.38 11.49 6.84
C LEU A 424 -25.68 11.74 7.61
N THR A 425 -26.01 13.02 7.76
CA THR A 425 -27.16 13.50 8.54
C THR A 425 -28.48 13.32 7.78
N LYS A 426 -29.61 13.47 8.47
CA LYS A 426 -30.94 13.53 7.84
C LYS A 426 -31.02 14.53 6.67
N SER A 427 -30.39 15.70 6.81
CA SER A 427 -30.36 16.71 5.74
C SER A 427 -29.63 16.24 4.49
N VAL A 428 -28.60 15.40 4.62
CA VAL A 428 -27.92 14.78 3.46
C VAL A 428 -28.87 13.86 2.71
N TRP A 429 -29.66 13.05 3.41
CA TRP A 429 -30.66 12.18 2.77
C TRP A 429 -31.79 12.97 2.09
N GLU A 430 -32.19 14.11 2.65
CA GLU A 430 -33.20 15.00 2.05
C GLU A 430 -32.67 15.74 0.82
N THR A 431 -31.42 16.20 0.87
CA THR A 431 -30.79 16.96 -0.21
C THR A 431 -30.26 16.05 -1.32
N MET A 432 -29.85 14.83 -1.03
CA MET A 432 -29.35 13.83 -2.00
C MET A 432 -30.17 12.53 -1.96
N PRO A 433 -31.48 12.59 -2.26
CA PRO A 433 -32.38 11.44 -2.12
C PRO A 433 -32.04 10.31 -3.09
N HIS A 434 -31.34 10.57 -4.21
CA HIS A 434 -30.93 9.56 -5.18
C HIS A 434 -29.91 8.55 -4.60
N LEU A 435 -29.20 8.91 -3.53
CA LEU A 435 -28.17 8.03 -2.95
C LEU A 435 -28.75 6.72 -2.43
N ARG A 436 -29.91 6.77 -1.79
CA ARG A 436 -30.57 5.56 -1.25
C ARG A 436 -30.80 4.51 -2.34
N GLU A 437 -31.13 4.94 -3.57
CA GLU A 437 -31.42 4.08 -4.71
C GLU A 437 -30.17 3.62 -5.46
N LYS A 438 -28.97 4.05 -5.05
CA LYS A 438 -27.69 3.64 -5.65
C LYS A 438 -26.81 2.84 -4.69
N ILE A 439 -26.98 3.03 -3.38
CA ILE A 439 -26.20 2.35 -2.35
C ILE A 439 -26.54 0.86 -2.35
N VAL A 440 -25.52 0.04 -2.61
CA VAL A 440 -25.53 -1.42 -2.49
C VAL A 440 -24.89 -1.88 -1.18
N GLU A 441 -23.93 -1.12 -0.64
CA GLU A 441 -23.32 -1.35 0.67
C GLU A 441 -23.06 -0.01 1.38
N LEU A 442 -23.52 0.11 2.62
CA LEU A 442 -23.20 1.20 3.54
C LEU A 442 -22.56 0.64 4.81
N ARG A 443 -21.27 0.89 4.97
CA ARG A 443 -20.50 0.50 6.14
C ARG A 443 -20.14 1.71 6.98
N VAL A 444 -20.51 1.70 8.26
CA VAL A 444 -20.26 2.82 9.18
C VAL A 444 -19.26 2.41 10.26
N SER A 445 -18.10 3.06 10.31
CA SER A 445 -17.09 2.88 11.36
C SER A 445 -17.48 3.67 12.61
N VAL A 446 -17.86 2.95 13.67
CA VAL A 446 -18.29 3.53 14.95
C VAL A 446 -17.27 3.27 16.06
N ASP A 447 -16.64 2.08 16.06
CA ASP A 447 -15.56 1.68 16.97
C ASP A 447 -15.88 1.70 18.48
N ALA A 448 -17.15 1.88 18.87
CA ALA A 448 -17.60 1.93 20.27
C ALA A 448 -19.10 1.65 20.40
N ALA A 449 -19.52 1.15 21.57
CA ALA A 449 -20.93 0.94 21.95
C ALA A 449 -21.41 1.93 23.03
N THR A 450 -20.50 2.69 23.64
CA THR A 450 -20.81 3.71 24.65
C THR A 450 -20.34 5.10 24.22
N LYS A 451 -20.93 6.13 24.84
CA LYS A 451 -20.56 7.52 24.60
C LYS A 451 -19.11 7.79 24.97
N GLU A 452 -18.69 7.35 26.15
CA GLU A 452 -17.37 7.61 26.70
C GLU A 452 -16.28 7.04 25.79
N THR A 453 -16.44 5.78 25.37
CA THR A 453 -15.49 5.13 24.46
C THR A 453 -15.53 5.75 23.06
N TYR A 454 -16.72 6.08 22.54
CA TYR A 454 -16.85 6.70 21.22
C TYR A 454 -16.15 8.05 21.16
N GLU A 455 -16.43 8.95 22.11
CA GLU A 455 -15.84 10.29 22.14
C GLU A 455 -14.33 10.23 22.42
N ASP A 456 -13.81 9.13 22.96
CA ASP A 456 -12.38 8.87 23.11
C ASP A 456 -11.71 8.40 21.80
N VAL A 457 -12.25 7.36 21.15
CA VAL A 457 -11.61 6.72 19.99
C VAL A 457 -11.97 7.38 18.65
N ARG A 458 -13.03 8.21 18.61
CA ARG A 458 -13.56 8.88 17.41
C ARG A 458 -13.57 10.41 17.52
N ARG A 459 -12.57 11.01 18.16
CA ARG A 459 -12.48 12.48 18.38
C ARG A 459 -12.50 13.29 17.07
N PRO A 460 -13.13 14.48 17.02
CA PRO A 460 -13.99 15.11 18.04
C PRO A 460 -15.47 14.71 17.88
N GLY A 461 -15.75 13.50 17.41
CA GLY A 461 -17.11 12.99 17.19
C GLY A 461 -17.99 13.07 18.42
N ARG A 462 -19.30 13.21 18.19
CA ARG A 462 -20.32 13.33 19.23
C ARG A 462 -21.22 12.10 19.20
N TRP A 463 -21.35 11.41 20.33
CA TRP A 463 -22.14 10.17 20.40
C TRP A 463 -23.59 10.39 19.99
N GLU A 464 -24.19 11.49 20.43
CA GLU A 464 -25.61 11.77 20.14
C GLU A 464 -25.86 11.95 18.64
N VAL A 465 -24.90 12.53 17.92
CA VAL A 465 -25.00 12.75 16.47
C VAL A 465 -24.88 11.44 15.72
N ILE A 466 -23.86 10.62 16.02
CA ILE A 466 -23.70 9.34 15.33
C ILE A 466 -24.87 8.40 15.63
N TYR A 467 -25.34 8.35 16.87
CA TYR A 467 -26.44 7.48 17.27
C TYR A 467 -27.73 7.83 16.51
N GLU A 468 -28.06 9.11 16.40
CA GLU A 468 -29.22 9.56 15.60
C GLU A 468 -29.05 9.23 14.11
N ASN A 469 -27.87 9.49 13.54
CA ASN A 469 -27.61 9.17 12.14
C ASN A 469 -27.73 7.65 11.87
N LEU A 470 -27.23 6.81 12.77
CA LEU A 470 -27.35 5.34 12.66
C LEU A 470 -28.82 4.89 12.69
N ARG A 471 -29.66 5.50 13.54
CA ARG A 471 -31.10 5.23 13.56
C ARG A 471 -31.76 5.56 12.22
N VAL A 472 -31.46 6.73 11.66
CA VAL A 472 -31.98 7.14 10.34
C VAL A 472 -31.54 6.15 9.25
N MET A 473 -30.27 5.74 9.24
CA MET A 473 -29.76 4.74 8.30
C MET A 473 -30.47 3.39 8.46
N GLY A 474 -30.72 2.97 9.69
CA GLY A 474 -31.48 1.78 10.04
C GLY A 474 -32.92 1.80 9.55
N GLU A 475 -33.61 2.94 9.68
CA GLU A 475 -34.96 3.16 9.14
C GLU A 475 -34.99 3.06 7.62
N ILE A 476 -34.04 3.71 6.93
CA ILE A 476 -33.91 3.66 5.47
C ILE A 476 -33.63 2.23 4.99
N SER A 477 -32.70 1.54 5.66
CA SER A 477 -32.41 0.13 5.37
C SER A 477 -33.66 -0.69 5.54
N SER A 478 -34.30 -0.65 6.71
CA SER A 478 -35.48 -1.47 7.06
C SER A 478 -36.65 -1.29 6.09
N ALA A 479 -36.82 -0.09 5.53
CA ALA A 479 -37.80 0.20 4.49
C ALA A 479 -37.50 -0.44 3.11
N GLY A 480 -36.35 -1.11 2.95
CA GLY A 480 -35.92 -1.76 1.72
C GLY A 480 -35.36 -0.79 0.67
N THR A 481 -35.00 0.42 1.08
CA THR A 481 -34.72 1.52 0.14
C THR A 481 -33.32 1.48 -0.46
N PHE A 482 -32.34 0.93 0.26
CA PHE A 482 -31.05 0.61 -0.35
C PHE A 482 -31.26 -0.40 -1.47
N LEU A 483 -30.39 -0.39 -2.48
CA LEU A 483 -30.33 -1.47 -3.46
C LEU A 483 -29.90 -2.74 -2.73
N ARG A 484 -30.86 -3.36 -2.07
CA ARG A 484 -30.76 -4.69 -1.53
C ARG A 484 -30.68 -5.56 -2.77
N ASN A 485 -29.48 -6.07 -3.06
CA ASN A 485 -29.13 -7.13 -4.01
C ASN A 485 -28.32 -6.70 -5.26
N ARG A 486 -27.58 -7.70 -5.78
CA ARG A 486 -27.24 -7.93 -7.21
C ARG A 486 -25.87 -7.45 -7.73
N ALA A 487 -24.79 -7.86 -7.06
CA ALA A 487 -23.54 -8.28 -7.72
C ALA A 487 -22.65 -8.93 -6.66
N ASN A 488 -22.51 -10.27 -6.68
CA ASN A 488 -21.84 -11.10 -5.66
C ASN A 488 -22.58 -11.22 -4.32
N ARG A 489 -22.77 -12.47 -3.88
CA ARG A 489 -23.61 -12.88 -2.75
C ARG A 489 -23.01 -12.47 -1.40
N ASN A 490 -23.15 -11.21 -1.01
CA ASN A 490 -22.98 -10.81 0.40
C ASN A 490 -24.31 -11.03 1.13
N THR A 491 -24.60 -12.30 1.44
CA THR A 491 -25.74 -12.67 2.27
C THR A 491 -25.30 -12.78 3.73
N ILE A 492 -26.25 -12.63 4.64
CA ILE A 492 -26.05 -13.02 6.04
C ILE A 492 -25.81 -14.54 6.06
N PRO A 493 -24.76 -15.06 6.73
CA PRO A 493 -24.53 -16.50 6.82
C PRO A 493 -25.74 -17.24 7.37
N GLY A 494 -26.30 -18.16 6.58
CA GLY A 494 -27.48 -18.95 6.94
C GLY A 494 -28.83 -18.34 6.55
N THR A 495 -28.86 -17.20 5.85
CA THR A 495 -30.10 -16.63 5.28
C THR A 495 -29.93 -16.20 3.82
N ASP A 496 -31.04 -15.96 3.12
CA ASP A 496 -31.08 -15.38 1.77
C ASP A 496 -31.10 -13.82 1.81
N ASP A 497 -30.95 -13.22 3.00
CA ASP A 497 -31.04 -11.78 3.17
C ASP A 497 -29.73 -11.09 2.75
N ALA A 498 -29.86 -10.04 1.94
CA ALA A 498 -28.73 -9.21 1.50
C ALA A 498 -28.26 -8.27 2.62
N ILE A 499 -26.94 -8.09 2.73
CA ILE A 499 -26.32 -7.11 3.62
C ILE A 499 -26.21 -5.79 2.87
N SER A 500 -26.81 -4.73 3.43
CA SER A 500 -26.78 -3.38 2.85
C SER A 500 -26.31 -2.32 3.84
N PHE A 501 -26.50 -2.54 5.15
CA PHE A 501 -26.08 -1.64 6.21
C PHE A 501 -25.27 -2.39 7.28
N SER A 502 -24.00 -2.03 7.44
CA SER A 502 -23.07 -2.71 8.34
C SER A 502 -22.41 -1.74 9.30
N LEU A 503 -22.21 -2.15 10.56
CA LEU A 503 -21.36 -1.43 11.50
C LEU A 503 -19.96 -2.04 11.54
N ALA A 504 -18.94 -1.19 11.56
CA ALA A 504 -17.55 -1.58 11.66
C ALA A 504 -16.92 -1.09 12.97
N PHE A 505 -16.02 -1.91 13.50
CA PHE A 505 -15.37 -1.74 14.78
C PHE A 505 -13.91 -2.19 14.70
N VAL A 506 -12.97 -1.26 14.87
CA VAL A 506 -11.55 -1.58 15.03
C VAL A 506 -11.29 -2.00 16.47
N VAL A 507 -10.91 -3.26 16.66
CA VAL A 507 -10.65 -3.87 17.97
C VAL A 507 -9.30 -3.45 18.51
N GLN A 508 -9.31 -2.68 19.59
CA GLN A 508 -8.12 -2.16 20.27
C GLN A 508 -8.30 -2.19 21.80
N SER A 509 -7.21 -1.97 22.55
CA SER A 509 -7.21 -2.01 24.03
C SER A 509 -8.28 -1.12 24.66
N ALA A 510 -8.56 0.04 24.07
CA ALA A 510 -9.56 0.99 24.57
C ALA A 510 -11.01 0.49 24.49
N ASN A 511 -11.35 -0.42 23.58
CA ASN A 511 -12.75 -0.69 23.23
C ASN A 511 -13.14 -2.19 23.16
N PHE A 512 -12.20 -3.14 23.11
CA PHE A 512 -12.52 -4.55 22.84
C PHE A 512 -13.54 -5.18 23.81
N ARG A 513 -13.62 -4.68 25.04
CA ARG A 513 -14.60 -5.11 26.06
C ARG A 513 -16.04 -4.78 25.67
N GLU A 514 -16.25 -3.82 24.78
CA GLU A 514 -17.57 -3.41 24.29
C GLU A 514 -18.06 -4.23 23.10
N MET A 515 -17.26 -5.15 22.54
CA MET A 515 -17.67 -5.94 21.35
C MET A 515 -19.06 -6.61 21.52
N PRO A 516 -19.39 -7.27 22.66
CA PRO A 516 -20.74 -7.79 22.88
C PRO A 516 -21.83 -6.72 22.90
N ALA A 517 -21.57 -5.55 23.49
CA ALA A 517 -22.50 -4.44 23.53
C ALA A 517 -22.67 -3.81 22.13
N PHE A 518 -21.62 -3.82 21.32
CA PHE A 518 -21.65 -3.33 19.95
C PHE A 518 -22.54 -4.18 19.04
N VAL A 519 -22.58 -5.51 19.26
CA VAL A 519 -23.55 -6.38 18.57
C VAL A 519 -24.99 -6.00 18.92
N LYS A 520 -25.27 -5.67 20.18
CA LYS A 520 -26.60 -5.19 20.61
C LYS A 520 -26.94 -3.84 20.01
N LEU A 521 -25.99 -2.91 19.97
CA LEU A 521 -26.17 -1.63 19.29
C LEU A 521 -26.57 -1.82 17.82
N ALA A 522 -25.91 -2.75 17.11
CA ALA A 522 -26.26 -3.08 15.74
C ALA A 522 -27.71 -3.59 15.61
N GLU A 523 -28.18 -4.41 16.55
CA GLU A 523 -29.58 -4.85 16.62
C GLU A 523 -30.53 -3.66 16.88
N GLU A 524 -30.19 -2.77 17.81
CA GLU A 524 -30.99 -1.60 18.17
C GLU A 524 -31.20 -0.61 17.01
N VAL A 525 -30.16 -0.43 16.18
CA VAL A 525 -30.21 0.47 15.01
C VAL A 525 -30.54 -0.26 13.70
N ASN A 526 -30.97 -1.53 13.77
CA ASN A 526 -31.32 -2.34 12.60
C ASN A 526 -30.20 -2.47 11.54
N ALA A 527 -28.94 -2.57 11.97
CA ALA A 527 -27.84 -2.88 11.07
C ALA A 527 -27.80 -4.39 10.74
N ASP A 528 -27.63 -4.72 9.46
CA ASP A 528 -27.66 -6.08 8.93
C ASP A 528 -26.47 -6.90 9.42
N SER A 529 -25.31 -6.27 9.60
CA SER A 529 -24.09 -6.96 10.02
C SER A 529 -23.12 -6.11 10.85
N VAL A 530 -22.19 -6.79 11.51
CA VAL A 530 -21.12 -6.22 12.34
C VAL A 530 -19.76 -6.79 11.90
N ILE A 531 -18.78 -5.92 11.75
CA ILE A 531 -17.40 -6.25 11.35
C ILE A 531 -16.45 -5.82 12.47
N PHE A 532 -15.73 -6.79 13.04
CA PHE A 532 -14.69 -6.55 14.05
C PHE A 532 -13.30 -6.68 13.43
N GLN A 533 -12.73 -5.55 13.01
CA GLN A 533 -11.43 -5.53 12.33
C GLN A 533 -10.29 -5.46 13.35
N ARG A 534 -9.19 -6.20 13.10
CA ARG A 534 -7.97 -6.07 13.89
C ARG A 534 -7.35 -4.68 13.76
N TYR A 535 -6.74 -4.19 14.84
CA TYR A 535 -5.94 -2.97 14.83
C TYR A 535 -4.67 -3.12 13.97
N TYR A 536 -4.43 -2.17 13.07
CA TYR A 536 -3.23 -2.09 12.25
C TYR A 536 -2.60 -0.70 12.37
N SER A 537 -1.28 -0.63 12.40
CA SER A 537 -0.55 0.64 12.30
C SER A 537 -0.47 1.10 10.85
N PHE A 538 -0.70 2.39 10.63
CA PHE A 538 -0.48 3.06 9.34
C PHE A 538 0.82 3.88 9.32
N GLY A 539 1.73 3.62 10.27
CA GLY A 539 3.03 4.31 10.38
C GLY A 539 2.96 5.71 10.99
N HIS A 540 1.80 6.10 11.55
CA HIS A 540 1.60 7.37 12.26
C HIS A 540 1.93 7.28 13.75
N GLU A 541 2.22 6.09 14.25
CA GLU A 541 2.54 5.80 15.66
C GLU A 541 3.75 4.89 15.80
N GLU A 542 4.43 5.00 16.93
CA GLU A 542 5.60 4.19 17.27
C GLU A 542 5.21 2.73 17.57
N SER A 543 6.18 1.83 17.42
CA SER A 543 5.95 0.38 17.55
C SER A 543 5.44 -0.05 18.93
N ASP A 544 5.86 0.64 20.00
CA ASP A 544 5.42 0.38 21.37
C ASP A 544 3.96 0.81 21.58
N VAL A 545 3.58 1.97 21.03
CA VAL A 545 2.19 2.47 21.03
C VAL A 545 1.28 1.51 20.27
N PHE A 546 1.68 1.08 19.08
CA PHE A 546 0.94 0.08 18.30
C PHE A 546 0.76 -1.22 19.10
N SER A 547 1.87 -1.74 19.65
CA SER A 547 1.86 -3.00 20.41
C SER A 547 0.97 -2.92 21.65
N ALA A 548 0.84 -1.76 22.30
CA ALA A 548 -0.04 -1.57 23.46
C ALA A 548 -1.54 -1.46 23.11
N LYS A 549 -1.88 -1.38 21.82
CA LYS A 549 -3.26 -1.27 21.32
C LYS A 549 -3.75 -2.52 20.61
N ASP A 550 -2.87 -3.25 19.93
CA ASP A 550 -3.20 -4.48 19.21
C ASP A 550 -3.43 -5.67 20.15
N VAL A 551 -4.60 -5.70 20.79
CA VAL A 551 -5.02 -6.79 21.70
C VAL A 551 -5.13 -8.16 21.04
N ALA A 552 -5.18 -8.22 19.71
CA ALA A 552 -5.21 -9.48 18.96
C ALA A 552 -3.81 -10.11 18.82
N ALA A 553 -2.73 -9.38 19.13
CA ALA A 553 -1.41 -9.97 19.22
C ALA A 553 -1.35 -10.97 20.40
N VAL A 554 -0.89 -12.20 20.14
CA VAL A 554 -0.78 -13.25 21.17
C VAL A 554 0.10 -12.83 22.35
N ALA A 555 1.10 -11.98 22.09
CA ALA A 555 1.99 -11.44 23.12
C ALA A 555 1.36 -10.31 23.96
N HIS A 556 0.17 -9.80 23.61
CA HIS A 556 -0.47 -8.72 24.34
C HIS A 556 -0.98 -9.18 25.71
N PRO A 557 -0.76 -8.44 26.81
CA PRO A 557 -1.19 -8.85 28.15
C PRO A 557 -2.71 -9.10 28.29
N GLU A 558 -3.51 -8.38 27.51
CA GLU A 558 -4.98 -8.51 27.51
C GLU A 558 -5.52 -9.50 26.46
N HIS A 559 -4.65 -10.17 25.69
CA HIS A 559 -5.09 -11.15 24.70
C HIS A 559 -5.97 -12.26 25.30
N PRO A 560 -5.68 -12.83 26.50
CA PRO A 560 -6.58 -13.81 27.11
C PRO A 560 -7.99 -13.26 27.40
N ALA A 561 -8.11 -11.97 27.74
CA ALA A 561 -9.40 -11.34 27.96
C ALA A 561 -10.19 -11.18 26.65
N LEU A 562 -9.51 -10.86 25.55
CA LEU A 562 -10.11 -10.87 24.21
C LEU A 562 -10.66 -12.25 23.86
N GLN A 563 -9.91 -13.33 24.11
CA GLN A 563 -10.36 -14.71 23.84
C GLN A 563 -11.65 -15.08 24.58
N VAL A 564 -11.79 -14.63 25.85
CA VAL A 564 -13.03 -14.81 26.61
C VAL A 564 -14.22 -14.10 25.95
N ILE A 565 -13.99 -12.90 25.41
CA ILE A 565 -15.03 -12.14 24.69
C ILE A 565 -15.39 -12.82 23.36
N LEU A 566 -14.39 -13.27 22.58
CA LEU A 566 -14.62 -13.98 21.33
C LEU A 566 -15.41 -15.28 21.54
N ALA A 567 -15.24 -15.94 22.68
CA ALA A 567 -15.98 -17.13 23.07
C ALA A 567 -17.44 -16.84 23.53
N ASN A 568 -17.81 -15.56 23.75
CA ASN A 568 -19.17 -15.21 24.16
C ASN A 568 -20.18 -15.63 23.08
N PRO A 569 -21.30 -16.29 23.44
CA PRO A 569 -22.30 -16.75 22.47
C PRO A 569 -22.81 -15.67 21.51
N ILE A 570 -22.90 -14.41 21.95
CA ILE A 570 -23.36 -13.30 21.10
C ILE A 570 -22.44 -13.04 19.90
N MET A 571 -21.15 -13.39 20.02
CA MET A 571 -20.18 -13.27 18.92
C MET A 571 -20.43 -14.26 17.79
N ARG A 572 -21.26 -15.29 18.02
CA ARG A 572 -21.74 -16.24 17.01
C ARG A 572 -23.07 -15.81 16.38
N SER A 573 -23.56 -14.62 16.68
CA SER A 573 -24.73 -14.05 16.01
C SER A 573 -24.53 -14.06 14.49
N PRO A 574 -25.56 -14.37 13.69
CA PRO A 574 -25.46 -14.34 12.23
C PRO A 574 -25.10 -12.96 11.68
N ARG A 575 -25.35 -11.89 12.45
CA ARG A 575 -24.94 -10.52 12.10
C ARG A 575 -23.42 -10.34 12.17
N VAL A 576 -22.70 -11.13 12.98
CA VAL A 576 -21.25 -10.96 13.15
C VAL A 576 -20.51 -11.65 12.01
N ASN A 577 -19.71 -10.88 11.27
CA ASN A 577 -18.88 -11.42 10.20
C ASN A 577 -17.72 -12.26 10.79
N GLN A 578 -17.84 -13.58 10.65
CA GLN A 578 -16.90 -14.55 11.23
C GLN A 578 -15.51 -14.55 10.57
N THR A 579 -15.39 -14.09 9.31
CA THR A 579 -14.09 -14.01 8.61
C THR A 579 -13.12 -13.09 9.34
N PHE A 580 -13.63 -11.99 9.91
CA PHE A 580 -12.80 -11.05 10.67
C PHE A 580 -12.52 -11.53 12.10
N ILE A 581 -13.40 -12.34 12.70
CA ILE A 581 -13.18 -12.94 14.01
C ILE A 581 -11.95 -13.85 14.01
N ALA A 582 -11.76 -14.66 12.96
CA ALA A 582 -10.59 -15.53 12.83
C ALA A 582 -9.26 -14.77 12.95
N GLN A 583 -9.18 -13.56 12.40
CA GLN A 583 -7.98 -12.70 12.47
C GLN A 583 -7.66 -12.22 13.89
N LEU A 584 -8.67 -12.14 14.76
CA LEU A 584 -8.55 -11.70 16.16
C LEU A 584 -8.15 -12.85 17.09
N ALA A 585 -8.51 -14.08 16.72
CA ALA A 585 -8.26 -15.26 17.54
C ALA A 585 -6.77 -15.66 17.59
N GLY A 586 -5.91 -15.05 16.77
CA GLY A 586 -4.49 -15.42 16.67
C GLY A 586 -4.24 -16.69 15.85
N GLU A 587 -5.29 -17.23 15.23
CA GLU A 587 -5.17 -18.27 14.21
C GLU A 587 -4.56 -17.61 12.96
N SER A 588 -3.32 -17.97 12.63
CA SER A 588 -2.78 -17.60 11.33
C SER A 588 -3.72 -18.15 10.25
N PRO A 589 -4.12 -17.37 9.23
CA PRO A 589 -4.91 -17.92 8.14
C PRO A 589 -4.11 -19.09 7.55
N SER A 590 -4.68 -20.29 7.66
CA SER A 590 -4.12 -21.56 7.18
C SER A 590 -3.95 -21.57 5.67
#